data_AF-A0A7X8T775-F1
#
_entry.id   AF-A0A7X8T775-F1
#
_cell.length_a   1.000
_cell.length_b   1.000
_cell.length_c   1.000
_cell.angle_alpha   90.00
_cell.angle_beta   90.00
_cell.angle_gamma   90.00
#
_symmetry.space_group_name_H-M   'P 1'
#
loop_
_entity.id
_entity.type
_entity.pdbx_description
1 polymer ?
#
loop_
_entity_poly.entity_id
_entity_poly.type
_entity_poly.pdbx_seq_one_letter_code
_entity_poly.pdbx_strand_id
1 'polypeptide(L)' 'MNIGQYKQAKTREIIEDAISQLCAVGFTPDNAAGLLVFQGMIRIESPAKRKEMAALAAREAEDTED' A
#
# COMPACT_ATOMS: atom_id res chain seq x y z
N MET A 1 19.34 -9.74 -12.37
CA MET A 1 18.33 -8.87 -11.74
C MET A 1 19.02 -7.67 -11.13
N ASN A 2 18.64 -6.45 -11.49
CA ASN A 2 19.23 -5.25 -10.86
C ASN A 2 18.58 -4.97 -9.50
N ILE A 3 19.21 -4.13 -8.68
CA ILE A 3 18.74 -3.83 -7.31
C ILE A 3 17.33 -3.22 -7.33
N GLY A 4 16.99 -2.41 -8.33
CA GLY A 4 15.66 -1.82 -8.47
C GLY A 4 14.57 -2.86 -8.71
N GLN A 5 14.80 -3.77 -9.66
CA GLN A 5 13.90 -4.88 -9.98
C GLN A 5 13.70 -5.81 -8.79
N TYR A 6 14.78 -6.11 -8.06
CA TYR A 6 14.70 -6.91 -6.84
C TYR A 6 13.80 -6.26 -5.78
N LYS A 7 14.02 -4.95 -5.52
CA LYS A 7 13.20 -4.20 -4.56
C LYS A 7 11.73 -4.20 -4.98
N GLN A 8 11.43 -3.97 -6.25
CA GLN A 8 10.05 -3.97 -6.73
C GLN A 8 9.37 -5.34 -6.57
N ALA A 9 10.05 -6.41 -7.00
CA ALA A 9 9.53 -7.76 -6.88
C ALA A 9 9.29 -8.15 -5.42
N LYS A 10 10.25 -7.84 -4.54
CA LYS A 10 10.14 -8.16 -3.12
C LYS A 10 9.05 -7.35 -2.42
N THR A 11 8.91 -6.07 -2.75
CA THR A 11 7.82 -5.23 -2.23
C THR A 11 6.46 -5.80 -2.63
N ARG A 12 6.29 -6.23 -3.88
CA ARG A 12 5.04 -6.87 -4.33
C ARG A 12 4.74 -8.14 -3.54
N GLU A 13 5.71 -9.02 -3.38
CA GLU A 13 5.58 -10.26 -2.60
C GLU A 13 5.11 -9.97 -1.17
N ILE A 14 5.69 -8.97 -0.51
CA ILE A 14 5.31 -8.57 0.85
C ILE A 14 3.86 -8.07 0.90
N ILE A 15 3.44 -7.28 -0.07
CA ILE A 15 2.07 -6.73 -0.12
C ILE A 15 1.06 -7.86 -0.36
N GLU A 16 1.35 -8.76 -1.31
CA GLU A 16 0.47 -9.89 -1.64
C GLU A 16 0.32 -10.85 -0.45
N ASP A 17 1.41 -11.15 0.26
CA ASP A 17 1.36 -11.96 1.49
C ASP A 17 0.53 -11.29 2.59
N ALA A 18 0.72 -9.99 2.82
CA ALA A 18 -0.06 -9.25 3.81
C ALA A 18 -1.56 -9.23 3.47
N ILE A 19 -1.92 -9.04 2.20
CA ILE A 19 -3.32 -9.11 1.74
C ILE A 19 -3.87 -10.53 1.96
N SER A 20 -3.11 -11.56 1.61
CA SER A 20 -3.51 -12.96 1.81
C SER A 20 -3.82 -13.26 3.28
N GLN A 21 -2.95 -12.82 4.19
CA GLN A 21 -3.13 -13.01 5.63
C GLN A 21 -4.35 -12.24 6.17
N LEU A 22 -4.60 -11.02 5.68
CA LEU A 22 -5.80 -10.26 6.04
C LEU A 22 -7.08 -10.94 5.52
N CYS A 23 -7.06 -11.46 4.29
CA CYS A 23 -8.18 -12.23 3.76
C CYS A 23 -8.44 -13.51 4.58
N ALA A 24 -7.39 -14.19 5.04
CA ALA A 24 -7.51 -15.39 5.88
C ALA A 24 -8.19 -15.13 7.23
N VAL A 25 -8.18 -13.90 7.73
CA VAL A 25 -8.88 -13.49 8.96
C VAL A 25 -10.25 -12.85 8.70
N GLY A 26 -10.74 -12.91 7.46
CA GLY A 26 -12.13 -12.55 7.11
C GLY A 26 -12.32 -11.22 6.38
N PHE A 27 -11.25 -10.53 5.97
CA PHE A 27 -11.39 -9.35 5.12
C PHE A 27 -11.62 -9.73 3.65
N THR A 28 -12.31 -8.87 2.91
CA THR A 28 -12.27 -8.91 1.44
C THR A 28 -10.92 -8.38 0.95
N PRO A 29 -10.48 -8.73 -0.27
CA PRO A 29 -9.25 -8.18 -0.85
C PRO A 29 -9.20 -6.65 -0.85
N ASP A 30 -10.31 -5.99 -1.21
CA ASP A 30 -10.40 -4.53 -1.23
C ASP A 30 -10.27 -3.93 0.17
N ASN A 31 -10.94 -4.50 1.17
CA ASN A 31 -10.82 -4.04 2.56
C ASN A 31 -9.41 -4.30 3.11
N ALA A 32 -8.79 -5.42 2.77
CA ALA A 32 -7.40 -5.72 3.14
C ALA A 32 -6.42 -4.69 2.55
N ALA A 33 -6.55 -4.38 1.25
CA ALA A 33 -5.73 -3.36 0.60
C ALA A 33 -5.94 -1.97 1.22
N GLY A 34 -7.20 -1.58 1.46
CA GLY A 34 -7.53 -0.32 2.12
C GLY A 34 -6.95 -0.20 3.53
N LEU A 35 -6.96 -1.29 4.31
CA LEU A 35 -6.33 -1.33 5.63
C LEU A 35 -4.81 -1.14 5.56
N LEU A 36 -4.12 -1.72 4.58
CA LEU A 36 -2.68 -1.54 4.42
C LEU A 36 -2.32 -0.08 4.14
N VAL A 37 -3.10 0.62 3.31
CA VAL A 37 -2.92 2.06 3.05
C VAL A 37 -3.07 2.85 4.34
N PHE A 38 -4.16 2.64 5.08
CA PHE A 38 -4.45 3.37 6.31
C PHE A 38 -3.41 3.10 7.42
N GLN A 39 -3.09 1.83 7.65
CA GLN A 39 -2.11 1.41 8.66
C GLN A 39 -0.69 1.85 8.31
N GLY A 40 -0.35 1.88 7.02
CA GLY A 40 0.90 2.46 6.53
C GLY A 40 1.00 3.95 6.84
N MET A 41 -0.07 4.71 6.54
CA MET A 41 -0.13 6.15 6.81
C MET A 41 0.08 6.51 8.28
N ILE A 42 -0.49 5.74 9.22
CA ILE A 42 -0.33 5.97 10.67
C ILE A 42 1.13 5.80 11.12
N ARG A 43 1.83 4.82 10.55
CA ARG A 43 3.21 4.45 10.95
C ARG A 43 4.29 5.37 10.39
N ILE A 44 3.95 6.23 9.43
CA ILE A 44 4.89 7.26 8.95
C ILE A 44 5.15 8.24 10.09
N GLU A 45 6.40 8.26 10.56
CA GLU A 45 6.83 9.07 11.71
C GLU A 45 6.80 10.57 11.42
N SER A 46 7.21 10.97 10.22
CA SER A 46 7.23 12.38 9.82
C SER A 46 5.83 12.87 9.42
N PRO A 47 5.28 13.90 10.08
CA PRO A 47 4.00 14.48 9.69
C PRO A 47 4.02 15.07 8.28
N ALA A 48 5.16 15.62 7.85
CA ALA A 48 5.32 16.15 6.49
C ALA A 48 5.27 15.01 5.46
N LYS A 49 6.00 13.92 5.72
CA LYS A 49 5.98 12.74 4.84
C LYS A 49 4.58 12.10 4.79
N ARG A 50 3.85 12.15 5.91
CA ARG A 50 2.47 11.67 5.99
C ARG A 50 1.57 12.45 5.01
N LYS A 51 1.68 13.77 4.99
CA LYS A 51 0.90 14.61 4.05
C LYS A 51 1.29 14.35 2.59
N GLU A 52 2.57 14.21 2.31
CA GLU A 52 3.08 13.88 0.97
C GLU A 52 2.51 12.56 0.45
N MET A 53 2.53 11.51 1.27
CA MET A 53 2.00 10.20 0.89
C MET A 53 0.49 10.20 0.70
N ALA A 54 -0.25 10.96 1.53
CA ALA A 54 -1.70 11.12 1.35
C ALA A 54 -2.02 11.84 0.03
N ALA A 55 -1.26 12.88 -0.34
CA ALA A 55 -1.43 13.57 -1.60
C ALA A 55 -1.08 12.68 -2.81
N LEU A 56 -0.04 11.84 -2.69
CA LEU A 56 0.28 10.86 -3.73
C LEU A 56 -0.87 9.86 -3.90
N ALA A 57 -1.38 9.29 -2.81
CA ALA A 57 -2.50 8.33 -2.87
C ALA A 57 -3.75 8.93 -3.51
N ALA A 58 -4.07 10.20 -3.23
CA ALA A 58 -5.19 10.90 -3.86
C ALA A 58 -4.99 11.05 -5.37
N ARG A 59 -3.80 11.49 -5.81
CA ARG A 59 -3.47 11.63 -7.23
C ARG A 59 -3.56 10.32 -8.01
N GLU A 60 -3.04 9.23 -7.44
CA GLU A 60 -3.08 7.91 -8.10
C GLU A 60 -4.52 7.35 -8.16
N ALA A 61 -5.43 7.79 -7.28
CA ALA A 61 -6.84 7.40 -7.32
C ALA A 61 -7.64 8.22 -8.35
N GLU A 62 -7.29 9.50 -8.56
CA GLU A 62 -7.95 10.37 -9.55
C GLU A 62 -7.71 9.91 -11.00
N ASP A 63 -6.57 9.27 -11.29
CA ASP A 63 -6.21 8.78 -12.64
C ASP A 63 -6.98 7.50 -13.09
N THR A 64 -8.02 7.07 -12.35
CA THR A 64 -8.78 5.83 -12.64
C THR A 64 -10.26 6.00 -12.99
N GLU A 65 -10.79 7.22 -13.03
CA GLU A 65 -12.16 7.50 -13.51
C GLU A 65 -12.09 8.29 -14.84
N ASP A 66 -12.25 7.60 -15.97
CA ASP A 66 -12.66 8.19 -17.27
C ASP A 66 -14.18 8.34 -17.35
#